data_AF-A0A163W2W1-F1
#
_entry.id   AF-A0A163W2W1-F1
#
_cell.length_a   1.000
_cell.length_b   1.000
_cell.length_c   1.000
_cell.angle_alpha   90.00
_cell.angle_beta   90.00
_cell.angle_gamma   90.00
#
_symmetry.space_group_name_H-M   'P 1'
#
loop_
_entity.id
_entity.type
_entity.pdbx_description
1 polymer ?
#
loop_
_entity_poly.entity_id
_entity_poly.type
_entity_poly.pdbx_seq_one_letter_code
_entity_poly.pdbx_strand_id
1 'polypeptide(L)'
;MPDETNTCQVRIEPWAEADLDLLYRLNTPEMLEHLGGPETEDELLARHKRYVEIERKGTGRMFGILLLPSLEAVGNIGYWERNWQGETVYETGWGVLPAYQGKGIATMAAAAAIASAKNERKHRYMHAFPSVDNPASNAICRKLGFQFVAECSFEYPPGSIMRCNDWRLDLNASVV
;
A
#
# COMPACT_ATOMS: atom_id res chain seq x y z
N MET A 1 -33.87 14.92 -10.96
CA MET A 1 -32.77 15.40 -10.10
C MET A 1 -31.78 14.26 -10.00
N PRO A 2 -30.52 14.39 -10.42
CA PRO A 2 -29.59 13.30 -10.30
C PRO A 2 -29.16 13.15 -8.83
N ASP A 3 -29.18 11.90 -8.40
CA ASP A 3 -28.74 11.36 -7.12
C ASP A 3 -27.31 11.87 -6.83
N GLU A 4 -27.12 12.71 -5.81
CA GLU A 4 -25.79 13.03 -5.27
C GLU A 4 -25.28 11.76 -4.59
N THR A 5 -24.70 10.86 -5.38
CA THR A 5 -23.88 9.78 -4.86
C THR A 5 -22.83 10.41 -3.98
N ASN A 6 -23.02 10.30 -2.66
CA ASN A 6 -22.10 10.72 -1.62
C ASN A 6 -20.82 9.88 -1.78
N THR A 7 -20.02 10.25 -2.78
CA THR A 7 -18.91 9.45 -3.25
C THR A 7 -17.79 9.71 -2.27
N CYS A 8 -17.50 8.72 -1.44
CA CYS A 8 -16.34 8.74 -0.55
C CYS A 8 -15.12 9.18 -1.37
N GLN A 9 -14.55 10.34 -1.06
CA GLN A 9 -13.34 10.85 -1.71
C GLN A 9 -12.16 10.67 -0.76
N VAL A 10 -11.00 10.34 -1.33
CA VAL A 10 -9.75 10.18 -0.56
C VAL A 10 -8.69 11.11 -1.10
N ARG A 11 -7.84 11.60 -0.21
CA ARG A 11 -6.59 12.30 -0.53
C ARG A 11 -5.43 11.52 0.10
N ILE A 12 -4.33 11.38 -0.61
CA ILE A 12 -3.08 10.86 -0.04
C ILE A 12 -2.16 12.04 0.26
N GLU A 13 -1.56 12.06 1.44
CA GLU A 13 -0.61 13.10 1.86
C GLU A 13 0.71 12.49 2.32
N PRO A 14 1.86 13.13 2.05
CA PRO A 14 3.16 12.60 2.46
C PRO A 14 3.18 12.25 3.95
N TRP A 15 3.69 11.05 4.25
CA TRP A 15 3.81 10.56 5.61
C TRP A 15 4.71 11.48 6.44
N ALA A 16 4.25 11.83 7.64
CA ALA A 16 4.91 12.73 8.56
C ALA A 16 5.10 12.10 9.94
N GLU A 17 5.88 12.76 10.79
CA GLU A 17 6.12 12.31 12.18
C GLU A 17 4.82 12.15 12.98
N ALA A 18 3.80 12.96 12.68
CA ALA A 18 2.50 12.92 13.34
C ALA A 18 1.66 11.68 13.00
N ASP A 19 2.03 10.90 11.96
CA ASP A 19 1.28 9.72 11.54
C ASP A 19 1.61 8.45 12.34
N LEU A 20 2.50 8.54 13.33
CA LEU A 20 2.84 7.41 14.20
C LEU A 20 1.60 6.81 14.89
N ASP A 21 0.68 7.66 15.37
CA ASP A 21 -0.59 7.23 15.98
C ASP A 21 -1.45 6.41 15.01
N LEU A 22 -1.46 6.78 13.73
CA LEU A 22 -2.16 6.01 12.70
C LEU A 22 -1.48 4.65 12.49
N LEU A 23 -0.14 4.60 12.53
CA LEU A 23 0.60 3.35 12.39
C LEU A 23 0.31 2.37 13.53
N TYR A 24 0.18 2.85 14.77
CA TYR A 24 -0.28 2.02 15.89
C TYR A 24 -1.67 1.44 15.65
N ARG A 25 -2.62 2.27 15.18
CA ARG A 25 -4.00 1.81 14.89
C ARG A 25 -4.04 0.78 13.76
N LEU A 26 -3.08 0.82 12.83
CA LEU A 26 -2.95 -0.15 11.74
C LEU A 26 -2.25 -1.45 12.18
N ASN A 27 -1.56 -1.45 13.33
CA ASN A 27 -0.83 -2.59 13.88
C ASN A 27 -1.72 -3.49 14.76
N THR A 28 -2.90 -3.87 14.26
CA THR A 28 -3.83 -4.73 15.01
C THR A 28 -3.77 -6.18 14.50
N PRO A 29 -4.05 -7.19 15.35
CA PRO A 29 -4.08 -8.59 14.93
C PRO A 29 -5.01 -8.86 13.75
N GLU A 30 -6.17 -8.20 13.69
CA GLU A 30 -7.12 -8.31 12.58
C GLU A 30 -6.52 -7.81 11.26
N MET A 31 -5.80 -6.69 11.30
CA MET A 31 -5.16 -6.13 10.10
C MET A 31 -3.95 -6.91 9.63
N LEU A 32 -3.28 -7.61 10.55
CA LEU A 32 -2.04 -8.31 10.33
C LEU A 32 -2.19 -9.83 10.36
N GLU A 33 -3.43 -10.33 10.38
CA GLU A 33 -3.76 -11.76 10.34
C GLU A 33 -3.08 -12.44 9.14
N HIS A 34 -3.08 -11.76 8.00
CA HIS A 34 -2.45 -12.23 6.77
C HIS A 34 -1.01 -11.76 6.60
N LEU A 35 -0.42 -11.07 7.58
CA LEU A 35 0.91 -10.46 7.53
C LEU A 35 1.85 -10.96 8.63
N GLY A 36 1.53 -12.08 9.29
CA GLY A 36 2.42 -12.70 10.29
C GLY A 36 2.26 -12.16 11.72
N GLY A 37 1.20 -11.39 12.00
CA GLY A 37 0.87 -10.88 13.33
C GLY A 37 1.36 -9.45 13.61
N PRO A 38 0.98 -8.87 14.76
CA PRO A 38 1.35 -7.51 15.12
C PRO A 38 2.85 -7.37 15.39
N GLU A 39 3.43 -6.27 14.88
CA GLU A 39 4.79 -5.87 15.18
C GLU A 39 4.91 -5.43 16.64
N THR A 40 6.09 -5.61 17.22
CA THR A 40 6.46 -5.04 18.52
C THR A 40 6.61 -3.52 18.43
N GLU A 41 6.63 -2.86 19.59
CA GLU A 41 6.86 -1.41 19.71
C GLU A 41 8.12 -0.95 18.96
N ASP A 42 9.24 -1.64 19.17
CA ASP A 42 10.53 -1.30 18.58
C ASP A 42 10.52 -1.48 17.04
N GLU A 43 9.86 -2.54 16.55
CA GLU A 43 9.70 -2.79 15.12
C GLU A 43 8.84 -1.71 14.47
N LEU A 44 7.76 -1.30 15.14
CA LEU A 44 6.85 -0.27 14.66
C LEU A 44 7.53 1.10 14.60
N LEU A 45 8.27 1.49 15.65
CA LEU A 45 9.05 2.73 15.68
C LEU A 45 10.14 2.72 14.60
N ALA A 46 10.82 1.58 14.40
CA ALA A 46 11.79 1.42 13.33
C ALA A 46 11.14 1.55 11.95
N ARG A 47 9.93 1.01 11.76
CA ARG A 47 9.16 1.17 10.51
C ARG A 47 8.71 2.60 10.28
N HIS A 48 8.18 3.26 11.31
CA HIS A 48 7.80 4.67 11.26
C HIS A 48 8.97 5.56 10.83
N LYS A 49 10.14 5.39 11.44
CA LYS A 49 11.35 6.13 11.04
C LYS A 49 11.72 5.88 9.58
N ARG A 50 11.60 4.64 9.10
CA ARG A 50 11.83 4.33 7.67
C ARG A 50 10.83 5.07 6.78
N TYR A 51 9.55 5.14 7.16
CA TYR A 51 8.51 5.84 6.41
C TYR A 51 8.76 7.35 6.33
N VAL A 52 9.12 8.00 7.43
CA VAL A 52 9.45 9.44 7.45
C VAL A 52 10.67 9.75 6.58
N GLU A 53 11.68 8.87 6.57
CA GLU A 53 12.92 9.11 5.82
C GLU A 53 12.85 8.70 4.34
N ILE A 54 11.80 8.00 3.90
CA ILE A 54 11.80 7.30 2.61
C ILE A 54 11.91 8.24 1.40
N GLU A 55 11.17 9.34 1.43
CA GLU A 55 11.19 10.34 0.36
C GLU A 55 12.55 11.04 0.33
N ARG A 56 13.08 11.40 1.50
CA ARG A 56 14.41 12.03 1.63
C ARG A 56 15.52 11.14 1.08
N LYS A 57 15.40 9.82 1.25
CA LYS A 57 16.33 8.83 0.68
C LYS A 57 16.13 8.61 -0.81
N GLY A 58 15.01 9.06 -1.37
CA GLY A 58 14.66 8.86 -2.78
C GLY A 58 14.38 7.41 -3.14
N THR A 59 14.12 6.54 -2.15
CA THR A 59 13.90 5.10 -2.33
C THR A 59 12.41 4.73 -2.36
N GLY A 60 11.50 5.71 -2.37
CA GLY A 60 10.06 5.48 -2.34
C GLY A 60 9.28 6.66 -1.76
N ARG A 61 7.98 6.45 -1.58
CA ARG A 61 7.08 7.38 -0.90
C ARG A 61 6.12 6.61 0.01
N MET A 62 5.83 7.19 1.16
CA MET A 62 4.77 6.75 2.05
C MET A 62 3.77 7.88 2.22
N PHE A 63 2.50 7.52 2.36
CA PHE A 63 1.41 8.47 2.49
C PHE A 63 0.39 8.03 3.54
N GLY A 64 -0.16 9.00 4.25
CA GLY A 64 -1.42 8.85 4.98
C GLY A 64 -2.61 8.95 4.01
N ILE A 65 -3.64 8.14 4.23
CA ILE A 65 -4.91 8.20 3.50
C ILE A 65 -5.89 9.02 4.32
N LEU A 66 -6.29 10.17 3.79
CA LEU A 66 -7.26 11.07 4.39
C LEU A 66 -8.64 10.93 3.72
N LEU A 67 -9.69 10.84 4.53
CA LEU A 67 -11.07 10.86 4.08
C LEU A 67 -11.57 12.30 3.92
N LEU A 68 -12.15 12.64 2.77
CA LEU A 68 -12.73 13.96 2.54
C LEU A 68 -14.24 13.96 2.83
N PRO A 69 -14.78 15.07 3.38
CA PRO A 69 -14.11 16.33 3.70
C PRO A 69 -13.52 16.41 5.12
N SER A 70 -13.68 15.37 5.96
CA SER A 70 -13.30 15.41 7.39
C SER A 70 -11.80 15.51 7.65
N LEU A 71 -10.97 15.17 6.65
CA LEU A 71 -9.51 15.02 6.77
C LEU A 71 -9.11 14.00 7.83
N GLU A 72 -9.98 13.03 8.10
CA GLU A 72 -9.67 11.94 9.01
C GLU A 72 -8.67 10.99 8.37
N ALA A 73 -7.58 10.69 9.07
CA ALA A 73 -6.61 9.68 8.65
C ALA A 73 -7.16 8.27 8.91
N VAL A 74 -7.36 7.51 7.83
CA VAL A 74 -8.06 6.21 7.84
C VAL A 74 -7.20 5.03 7.37
N GLY A 75 -5.96 5.30 6.96
CA GLY A 75 -5.06 4.27 6.46
C GLY A 75 -3.74 4.81 5.94
N ASN A 76 -2.92 3.92 5.41
CA ASN A 76 -1.68 4.25 4.74
C ASN A 76 -1.58 3.57 3.37
N ILE A 77 -0.76 4.15 2.51
CA ILE A 77 -0.40 3.61 1.19
C ILE A 77 1.02 4.07 0.90
N GLY A 78 1.81 3.22 0.25
CA GLY A 78 3.09 3.65 -0.24
C GLY A 78 3.67 2.74 -1.28
N TYR A 79 4.82 3.15 -1.78
CA TYR A 79 5.65 2.36 -2.66
C TYR A 79 7.12 2.61 -2.39
N TRP A 80 7.95 1.59 -2.55
CA TRP A 80 9.37 1.64 -2.24
C TRP A 80 10.17 0.71 -3.14
N GLU A 81 11.47 0.99 -3.27
CA GLU A 81 12.38 0.16 -4.02
C GLU A 81 12.60 -1.17 -3.32
N ARG A 82 12.53 -2.25 -4.11
CA ARG A 82 12.93 -3.59 -3.71
C ARG A 82 13.74 -4.23 -4.83
N ASN A 83 14.73 -5.05 -4.46
CA ASN A 83 15.30 -6.00 -5.41
C ASN A 83 14.38 -7.22 -5.55
N TRP A 84 13.87 -7.45 -6.74
CA TRP A 84 13.01 -8.58 -7.08
C TRP A 84 13.55 -9.27 -8.34
N GLN A 85 13.87 -10.56 -8.22
CA GLN A 85 14.40 -11.38 -9.32
C GLN A 85 15.61 -10.76 -10.05
N GLY A 86 16.48 -10.06 -9.31
CA GLY A 86 17.69 -9.43 -9.86
C GLY A 86 17.49 -8.03 -10.41
N GLU A 87 16.27 -7.49 -10.39
CA GLU A 87 15.96 -6.12 -10.83
C GLU A 87 15.52 -5.24 -9.66
N THR A 88 15.82 -3.94 -9.72
CA THR A 88 15.23 -2.97 -8.79
C THR A 88 13.86 -2.55 -9.33
N VAL A 89 12.81 -2.83 -8.56
CA VAL A 89 11.41 -2.51 -8.89
C VAL A 89 10.78 -1.68 -7.77
N TYR A 90 9.62 -1.08 -8.04
CA TYR A 90 8.76 -0.62 -6.94
C TYR A 90 7.95 -1.79 -6.39
N GLU A 91 7.89 -1.92 -5.07
CA GLU A 91 6.85 -2.65 -4.35
C GLU A 91 5.82 -1.63 -3.82
N THR A 92 4.54 -1.98 -3.78
CA THR A 92 3.50 -1.17 -3.13
C THR A 92 2.73 -1.97 -2.08
N GLY A 93 2.31 -1.27 -1.02
CA GLY A 93 1.50 -1.84 0.05
C GLY A 93 0.56 -0.79 0.65
N TRP A 94 -0.56 -1.25 1.21
CA TRP A 94 -1.60 -0.42 1.80
C TRP A 94 -2.22 -1.07 3.04
N GLY A 95 -2.72 -0.22 3.93
CA GLY A 95 -3.56 -0.60 5.06
C GLY A 95 -4.71 0.38 5.22
N VAL A 96 -5.93 -0.13 5.45
CA VAL A 96 -7.10 0.69 5.79
C VAL A 96 -7.72 0.14 7.05
N LEU A 97 -8.02 1.02 8.00
CA LEU A 97 -8.61 0.65 9.28
C LEU A 97 -9.94 -0.09 9.09
N PRO A 98 -10.26 -1.12 9.90
CA PRO A 98 -11.42 -1.99 9.69
C PRO A 98 -12.75 -1.26 9.47
N ALA A 99 -13.02 -0.21 10.25
CA ALA A 99 -14.24 0.61 10.14
C ALA A 99 -14.43 1.33 8.77
N TYR A 100 -13.37 1.39 7.98
CA TYR A 100 -13.32 2.06 6.67
C TYR A 100 -13.16 1.08 5.50
N GLN A 101 -13.02 -0.22 5.76
CA GLN A 101 -12.92 -1.23 4.72
C GLN A 101 -14.25 -1.45 3.99
N GLY A 102 -14.19 -2.10 2.81
CA GLY A 102 -15.37 -2.34 1.97
C GLY A 102 -15.93 -1.11 1.23
N LYS A 103 -15.34 0.07 1.43
CA LYS A 103 -15.80 1.36 0.85
C LYS A 103 -14.98 1.82 -0.37
N GLY A 104 -14.07 0.99 -0.89
CA GLY A 104 -13.21 1.33 -2.04
C GLY A 104 -12.04 2.28 -1.73
N ILE A 105 -11.85 2.67 -0.46
CA ILE A 105 -10.79 3.60 -0.02
C ILE A 105 -9.39 3.14 -0.45
N ALA A 106 -9.04 1.88 -0.19
CA ALA A 106 -7.75 1.33 -0.57
C ALA A 106 -7.52 1.37 -2.09
N THR A 107 -8.55 1.12 -2.89
CA THR A 107 -8.46 1.18 -4.36
C THR A 107 -8.16 2.59 -4.85
N MET A 108 -8.87 3.60 -4.32
CA MET A 108 -8.64 5.00 -4.70
C MET A 108 -7.26 5.50 -4.24
N ALA A 109 -6.84 5.13 -3.02
CA ALA A 109 -5.52 5.47 -2.50
C ALA A 109 -4.38 4.82 -3.32
N ALA A 110 -4.51 3.54 -3.66
CA ALA A 110 -3.55 2.84 -4.50
C ALA A 110 -3.49 3.42 -5.91
N ALA A 111 -4.62 3.82 -6.51
CA ALA A 111 -4.64 4.52 -7.79
C ALA A 111 -3.86 5.85 -7.73
N ALA A 112 -4.03 6.63 -6.67
CA ALA A 112 -3.28 7.87 -6.45
C ALA A 112 -1.77 7.62 -6.27
N ALA A 113 -1.39 6.56 -5.54
CA ALA A 113 0.01 6.17 -5.37
C ALA A 113 0.65 5.69 -6.69
N ILE A 114 -0.08 4.93 -7.52
CA ILE A 114 0.37 4.54 -8.86
C ILE A 114 0.61 5.79 -9.73
N ALA A 115 -0.30 6.75 -9.72
CA ALA A 115 -0.13 8.00 -10.46
C ALA A 115 1.12 8.77 -9.98
N SER A 116 1.36 8.83 -8.66
CA SER A 116 2.58 9.40 -8.09
C SER A 116 3.84 8.67 -8.60
N ALA A 117 3.87 7.33 -8.57
CA ALA A 117 5.01 6.54 -9.05
C ALA A 117 5.25 6.70 -10.56
N LYS A 118 4.18 6.76 -11.38
CA LYS A 118 4.27 7.04 -12.81
C LYS A 118 4.92 8.40 -13.09
N ASN A 119 4.58 9.42 -12.30
CA ASN A 119 5.15 10.76 -12.45
C ASN A 119 6.65 10.81 -12.14
N GLU A 120 7.15 9.92 -11.28
CA GLU A 120 8.59 9.82 -11.01
C GLU A 120 9.40 9.27 -12.20
N ARG A 121 8.78 8.45 -13.07
CA ARG A 121 9.42 7.80 -14.23
C ARG A 121 10.76 7.11 -13.90
N LYS A 122 10.90 6.61 -12.67
CA LYS A 122 12.15 6.03 -12.16
C LYS A 122 12.27 4.55 -12.50
N HIS A 123 11.21 3.77 -12.22
CA HIS A 123 11.15 2.34 -12.47
C HIS A 123 10.01 2.00 -13.41
N ARG A 124 10.23 0.98 -14.25
CA ARG A 124 9.22 0.50 -15.19
C ARG A 124 8.11 -0.28 -14.51
N TYR A 125 8.44 -1.11 -13.52
CA TYR A 125 7.49 -2.03 -12.92
C TYR A 125 7.20 -1.69 -11.46
N MET A 126 5.93 -1.84 -11.11
CA MET A 126 5.44 -1.85 -9.73
C MET A 126 4.85 -3.22 -9.44
N HIS A 127 5.20 -3.77 -8.29
CA HIS A 127 4.76 -5.06 -7.81
C HIS A 127 3.93 -4.91 -6.52
N ALA A 128 2.98 -5.80 -6.33
CA ALA A 128 2.27 -5.98 -5.07
C ALA A 128 2.26 -7.46 -4.71
N PHE A 129 2.50 -7.78 -3.44
CA PHE A 129 2.64 -9.15 -2.95
C PHE A 129 1.61 -9.51 -1.86
N PRO A 130 0.29 -9.32 -2.09
CA PRO A 130 -0.70 -9.75 -1.12
C PRO A 130 -0.66 -11.27 -0.94
N SER A 131 -0.92 -11.72 0.29
CA SER A 131 -1.15 -13.15 0.59
C SER A 131 -2.19 -13.75 -0.37
N VAL A 132 -1.99 -15.00 -0.77
CA VAL A 132 -2.95 -15.74 -1.61
C VAL A 132 -4.32 -15.86 -0.91
N ASP A 133 -4.32 -15.85 0.42
CA ASP A 133 -5.52 -15.94 1.27
C ASP A 133 -6.18 -14.59 1.56
N ASN A 134 -5.67 -13.49 0.97
CA ASN A 134 -6.25 -12.14 1.11
C ASN A 134 -7.02 -11.75 -0.17
N PRO A 135 -8.29 -12.17 -0.34
CA PRO A 135 -9.05 -11.91 -1.56
C PRO A 135 -9.27 -10.41 -1.83
N ALA A 136 -9.35 -9.58 -0.78
CA ALA A 136 -9.58 -8.15 -0.90
C ALA A 136 -8.41 -7.44 -1.58
N SER A 137 -7.18 -7.64 -1.13
CA SER A 137 -5.99 -7.03 -1.73
C SER A 137 -5.72 -7.56 -3.13
N ASN A 138 -5.96 -8.85 -3.38
CA ASN A 138 -5.88 -9.43 -4.73
C ASN A 138 -6.92 -8.81 -5.69
N ALA A 139 -8.13 -8.52 -5.20
CA ALA A 139 -9.15 -7.84 -6.00
C ALA A 139 -8.77 -6.39 -6.35
N ILE A 140 -8.06 -5.69 -5.46
CA ILE A 140 -7.53 -4.35 -5.73
C ILE A 140 -6.50 -4.40 -6.86
N CYS A 141 -5.55 -5.34 -6.80
CA CYS A 141 -4.55 -5.53 -7.86
C CYS A 141 -5.21 -5.73 -9.23
N ARG A 142 -6.19 -6.63 -9.31
CA ARG A 142 -6.97 -6.87 -10.55
C ARG A 142 -7.67 -5.60 -11.06
N LYS A 143 -8.35 -4.88 -10.17
CA LYS A 143 -9.09 -3.64 -10.54
C LYS A 143 -8.18 -2.54 -11.06
N LEU A 144 -6.94 -2.47 -10.57
CA LEU A 144 -5.97 -1.43 -10.94
C LEU A 144 -5.06 -1.84 -12.11
N GLY A 145 -5.38 -2.94 -12.80
CA GLY A 145 -4.68 -3.36 -14.00
C GLY A 145 -3.35 -4.06 -13.76
N PHE A 146 -3.06 -4.49 -12.53
CA PHE A 146 -1.94 -5.39 -12.30
C PHE A 146 -2.22 -6.73 -12.97
N GLN A 147 -1.19 -7.28 -13.60
CA GLN A 147 -1.20 -8.62 -14.17
C GLN A 147 -0.66 -9.61 -13.15
N PHE A 148 -1.35 -10.73 -12.98
CA PHE A 148 -0.84 -11.84 -12.19
C PHE A 148 0.35 -12.48 -12.91
N VAL A 149 1.50 -12.54 -12.23
CA VAL A 149 2.73 -13.15 -12.76
C VAL A 149 2.85 -14.59 -12.29
N ALA A 150 2.84 -14.81 -10.97
CA ALA A 150 2.98 -16.13 -10.36
C ALA A 150 2.57 -16.08 -8.87
N GLU A 151 2.40 -17.26 -8.26
CA GLU A 151 2.50 -17.37 -6.81
C GLU A 151 3.99 -17.39 -6.41
N CYS A 152 4.32 -16.78 -5.28
CA CYS A 152 5.68 -16.74 -4.74
C CYS A 152 5.69 -16.93 -3.23
N SER A 153 6.78 -17.48 -2.71
CA SER A 153 7.09 -17.40 -1.28
C SER A 153 7.68 -16.02 -1.00
N PHE A 154 7.05 -15.29 -0.09
CA PHE A 154 7.49 -13.97 0.32
C PHE A 154 7.79 -14.01 1.82
N GLU A 155 8.96 -13.51 2.21
CA GLU A 155 9.32 -13.43 3.62
C GLU A 155 8.82 -12.10 4.19
N TYR A 156 7.76 -12.16 5.00
CA TYR A 156 7.20 -11.00 5.68
C TYR A 156 6.34 -11.39 6.91
N PRO A 157 6.66 -10.88 8.11
CA PRO A 157 7.88 -10.15 8.47
C PRO A 157 9.12 -11.06 8.34
N PRO A 158 10.36 -10.53 8.46
CA PRO A 158 11.57 -11.35 8.50
C PRO A 158 11.43 -12.53 9.48
N GLY A 159 11.75 -13.73 9.03
CA GLY A 159 11.55 -14.98 9.78
C GLY A 159 10.20 -15.68 9.55
N SER A 160 9.27 -15.07 8.81
CA SER A 160 7.97 -15.67 8.46
C SER A 160 7.80 -15.75 6.95
N ILE A 161 7.65 -16.97 6.42
CA ILE A 161 7.38 -17.20 5.00
C ILE A 161 5.87 -17.31 4.79
N MET A 162 5.35 -16.47 3.91
CA MET A 162 3.97 -16.50 3.45
C MET A 162 3.90 -16.83 1.95
N ARG A 163 2.79 -17.44 1.56
CA ARG A 163 2.43 -17.58 0.14
C ARG A 163 1.73 -16.31 -0.32
N CYS A 164 2.32 -15.66 -1.32
CA CYS A 164 1.78 -14.45 -1.92
C CYS A 164 1.55 -14.64 -3.42
N ASN A 165 0.71 -13.77 -3.98
CA ASN A 165 0.63 -13.57 -5.42
C ASN A 165 1.57 -12.43 -5.82
N ASP A 166 2.40 -12.63 -6.83
CA ASP A 166 3.14 -11.56 -7.52
C ASP A 166 2.22 -10.91 -8.56
N TRP A 167 1.75 -9.72 -8.23
CA TRP A 167 1.02 -8.84 -9.15
C TRP A 167 1.96 -7.77 -9.69
N ARG A 168 2.03 -7.62 -11.01
CA ARG A 168 2.90 -6.64 -11.67
C ARG A 168 2.11 -5.66 -12.52
N LEU A 169 2.44 -4.38 -12.40
CA LEU A 169 1.95 -3.28 -13.24
C LEU A 169 3.11 -2.65 -14.01
N ASP A 170 2.94 -2.44 -15.32
CA ASP A 170 3.84 -1.62 -16.13
C ASP A 170 3.45 -0.14 -15.97
N LEU A 171 4.32 0.63 -15.32
CA LEU A 171 4.12 2.06 -15.05
C LEU A 171 4.26 2.91 -16.32
N ASN A 172 4.94 2.41 -17.35
CA ASN A 172 5.13 3.11 -18.62
C ASN A 172 4.02 2.81 -19.64
N ALA A 173 3.19 1.79 -19.39
CA ALA A 173 2.05 1.50 -20.26
C ALA A 173 1.03 2.65 -20.19
N SER A 174 0.71 3.20 -21.37
CA SER A 174 -0.49 4.01 -21.55
C SER A 174 -1.71 3.12 -21.34
N VAL A 175 -2.68 3.58 -20.55
CA VAL A 175 -3.97 2.90 -20.44
C VAL A 175 -4.59 2.94 -21.84
N VAL A 176 -4.79 1.77 -22.45
CA VAL A 176 -5.43 1.62 -23.76
C VAL A 176 -6.94 1.79 -23.62
#